data_AF-A0AA96RIK9-F1
#
_entry.id   AF-A0AA96RIK9-F1
#
_cell.length_a   1.000
_cell.length_b   1.000
_cell.length_c   1.000
_cell.angle_alpha   90.00
_cell.angle_beta   90.00
_cell.angle_gamma   90.00
#
_symmetry.space_group_name_H-M   'P 1'
#
loop_
_entity.id
_entity.type
_entity.pdbx_description
1 polymer ?
#
loop_
_entity_poly.entity_id
_entity_poly.type
_entity_poly.pdbx_seq_one_letter_code
_entity_poly.pdbx_strand_id
1 'polypeptide(L)'
;MKSLPYLLELGYELGFGPSVYDTMAELILAFREPDQNILFLYTDWDRKLDPHRDEMIQNDVKYFHADVIYDPEQAISRRVKEILLHHYAPKLDPNDNQTYMDELLTQFREAAYEELNEELLLKIGTAVHDMNSVYTLKDQNETTQVFVNSRLMFTNSTWLLTYDRPVNLKNILWYKVSTKEEIIQSFELTDWWFKCVILNADTPVEEYSFFLNYTEEHGDDHDGMVLYITPGSNDYFKEDVLPRLQNLLVDKLEIVR
;
A
#
# COMPACT_ATOMS: atom_id res chain seq x y z
N MET A 1 3.03 -3.39 29.66
CA MET A 1 1.61 -3.24 29.31
C MET A 1 1.56 -2.10 28.29
N LYS A 2 1.36 -2.37 27.00
CA LYS A 2 1.14 -1.31 26.01
C LYS A 2 -0.24 -0.71 26.30
N SER A 3 -0.35 0.60 26.44
CA SER A 3 -1.65 1.27 26.53
C SER A 3 -2.43 1.02 25.24
N LEU A 4 -3.75 0.87 25.35
CA LEU A 4 -4.63 0.88 24.18
C LEU A 4 -4.41 2.19 23.40
N PRO A 5 -4.39 2.15 22.06
CA PRO A 5 -4.27 3.36 21.25
C PRO A 5 -5.49 4.25 21.48
N TYR A 6 -5.30 5.57 21.34
CA TYR A 6 -6.45 6.46 21.14
C TYR A 6 -6.92 6.28 19.70
N LEU A 7 -8.22 6.18 19.52
CA LEU A 7 -8.86 6.14 18.22
C LEU A 7 -9.42 7.52 17.93
N LEU A 8 -8.94 8.14 16.86
CA LEU A 8 -9.58 9.31 16.29
C LEU A 8 -10.40 8.83 15.09
N GLU A 9 -11.71 8.77 15.29
CA GLU A 9 -12.64 8.49 14.20
C GLU A 9 -12.79 9.74 13.37
N LEU A 10 -12.47 9.59 12.09
CA LEU A 10 -12.61 10.63 11.10
C LEU A 10 -13.55 10.03 10.08
N GLY A 11 -14.85 10.34 10.14
CA GLY A 11 -15.75 9.87 9.10
C GLY A 11 -15.22 10.23 7.70
N TYR A 12 -15.97 9.93 6.64
CA TYR A 12 -15.61 10.39 5.29
C TYR A 12 -15.50 11.94 5.15
N GLU A 13 -15.72 12.68 6.23
CA GLU A 13 -15.55 14.12 6.42
C GLU A 13 -14.10 14.60 6.30
N LEU A 14 -13.10 13.76 6.63
CA LEU A 14 -11.71 14.07 6.29
C LEU A 14 -11.43 13.73 4.83
N GLY A 15 -12.22 12.83 4.24
CA GLY A 15 -12.24 12.41 2.83
C GLY A 15 -11.09 11.46 2.44
N PHE A 16 -10.99 11.18 1.14
CA PHE A 16 -9.97 10.31 0.56
C PHE A 16 -9.32 10.98 -0.65
N GLY A 17 -8.06 10.62 -0.91
CA GLY A 17 -7.31 11.08 -2.08
C GLY A 17 -6.77 12.52 -1.99
N PRO A 18 -6.32 13.09 -3.13
CA PRO A 18 -5.50 14.31 -3.15
C PRO A 18 -6.14 15.56 -2.53
N SER A 19 -7.47 15.65 -2.50
CA SER A 19 -8.19 16.80 -1.94
C SER A 19 -7.97 16.98 -0.43
N VAL A 20 -7.44 15.96 0.25
CA VAL A 20 -7.37 15.92 1.72
C VAL A 20 -5.93 15.77 2.23
N TYR A 21 -4.96 15.59 1.33
CA TYR A 21 -3.55 15.42 1.66
C TYR A 21 -2.97 16.59 2.44
N ASP A 22 -3.43 17.81 2.14
CA ASP A 22 -3.01 19.02 2.83
C ASP A 22 -3.35 18.97 4.33
N THR A 23 -4.61 18.66 4.64
CA THR A 23 -5.12 18.48 6.00
C THR A 23 -4.45 17.30 6.71
N MET A 24 -4.26 16.17 6.02
CA MET A 24 -3.57 14.99 6.58
C MET A 24 -2.12 15.31 6.94
N ALA A 25 -1.42 16.10 6.12
CA ALA A 25 -0.06 16.51 6.40
C ALA A 25 0.02 17.45 7.61
N GLU A 26 -0.90 18.42 7.72
CA GLU A 26 -1.02 19.27 8.92
C GLU A 26 -1.32 18.48 10.18
N LEU A 27 -2.20 17.48 10.06
CA LEU A 27 -2.54 16.57 11.15
C LEU A 27 -1.29 15.86 11.66
N ILE A 28 -0.46 15.27 10.77
CA ILE A 28 0.77 14.57 11.18
C ILE A 28 1.76 15.55 11.84
N LEU A 29 1.90 16.75 11.28
CA LEU A 29 2.79 17.78 11.82
C LEU A 29 2.36 18.27 13.20
N ALA A 30 1.07 18.20 13.54
CA ALA A 30 0.56 18.57 14.86
C ALA A 30 1.10 17.69 16.00
N PHE A 31 1.56 16.47 15.72
CA PHE A 31 2.16 15.58 16.71
C PHE A 31 3.65 15.81 16.94
N ARG A 32 4.30 16.61 16.09
CA ARG A 32 5.76 16.67 16.01
C ARG A 32 6.31 17.96 16.60
N GLU A 33 7.37 17.85 17.40
CA GLU A 33 8.23 18.99 17.75
C GLU A 33 9.26 19.30 16.64
N PRO A 34 9.78 20.54 16.53
CA PRO A 34 10.66 20.93 15.43
C PRO A 34 11.94 20.09 15.25
N ASP A 35 12.45 19.47 16.32
CA ASP A 35 13.67 18.66 16.34
C ASP A 35 13.43 17.15 16.15
N GLN A 36 12.16 16.73 16.05
CA GLN A 36 11.80 15.33 15.86
C GLN A 36 11.77 14.94 14.36
N ASN A 37 12.02 13.66 14.11
CA ASN A 37 11.84 13.05 12.80
C ASN A 37 10.45 12.48 12.66
N ILE A 38 9.88 12.54 11.45
CA ILE A 38 8.72 11.72 11.06
C ILE A 38 9.24 10.68 10.07
N LEU A 39 9.09 9.40 10.41
CA LEU A 39 9.47 8.31 9.53
C LEU A 39 8.22 7.59 9.05
N PHE A 40 8.02 7.58 7.75
CA PHE A 40 6.96 6.81 7.11
C PHE A 40 7.41 5.37 6.91
N LEU A 41 6.44 4.47 6.99
CA LEU A 41 6.61 3.05 6.76
C LEU A 41 6.40 2.73 5.29
N TYR A 42 7.36 2.01 4.70
CA TYR A 42 7.18 1.23 3.49
C TYR A 42 7.52 -0.23 3.80
N THR A 43 6.87 -1.19 3.16
CA THR A 43 7.05 -2.62 3.46
C THR A 43 7.54 -3.38 2.24
N ASP A 44 8.55 -4.21 2.44
CA ASP A 44 8.86 -5.27 1.49
C ASP A 44 8.22 -6.58 1.97
N TRP A 45 7.51 -7.22 1.06
CA TRP A 45 6.83 -8.49 1.25
C TRP A 45 7.56 -9.60 0.48
N ASP A 46 7.61 -10.80 1.04
CA ASP A 46 8.06 -11.99 0.33
C ASP A 46 6.89 -12.61 -0.43
N ARG A 47 6.88 -12.40 -1.75
CA ARG A 47 5.89 -12.96 -2.67
C ARG A 47 5.69 -14.46 -2.51
N LYS A 48 6.73 -15.22 -2.18
CA LYS A 48 6.63 -16.69 -2.07
C LYS A 48 5.96 -17.15 -0.80
N LEU A 49 5.88 -16.28 0.21
CA LEU A 49 5.29 -16.59 1.51
C LEU A 49 3.88 -16.01 1.64
N ASP A 50 3.37 -15.34 0.61
CA ASP A 50 2.03 -14.77 0.63
C ASP A 50 0.98 -15.90 0.72
N PRO A 51 0.20 -15.97 1.81
CA PRO A 51 -0.77 -17.04 2.02
C PRO A 51 -1.96 -16.99 1.06
N HIS A 52 -2.19 -15.84 0.41
CA HIS A 52 -3.30 -15.63 -0.53
C HIS A 52 -2.85 -15.67 -1.99
N ARG A 53 -1.55 -15.91 -2.27
CA ARG A 53 -0.98 -15.86 -3.61
C ARG A 53 -1.76 -16.67 -4.64
N ASP A 54 -2.11 -17.91 -4.30
CA ASP A 54 -2.78 -18.81 -5.25
C ASP A 54 -4.19 -18.30 -5.58
N GLU A 55 -4.92 -17.78 -4.59
CA GLU A 55 -6.23 -17.15 -4.79
C GLU A 55 -6.12 -15.88 -5.65
N MET A 56 -5.13 -15.02 -5.37
CA MET A 56 -4.86 -13.82 -6.15
C MET A 56 -4.56 -14.15 -7.62
N ILE A 57 -3.75 -15.19 -7.88
CA ILE A 57 -3.46 -15.65 -9.24
C ILE A 57 -4.73 -16.08 -9.99
N GLN A 58 -5.64 -16.79 -9.30
CA GLN A 58 -6.92 -17.18 -9.90
C GLN A 58 -7.82 -15.98 -10.18
N ASN A 59 -7.82 -14.98 -9.30
CA ASN A 59 -8.58 -13.75 -9.51
C ASN A 59 -7.98 -12.91 -10.65
N ASP A 60 -6.66 -12.78 -10.72
CA ASP A 60 -5.96 -11.99 -11.73
C ASP A 60 -6.20 -12.52 -13.14
N VAL A 61 -6.22 -13.85 -13.36
CA VAL A 61 -6.59 -14.39 -14.68
C VAL A 61 -8.06 -14.12 -15.03
N LYS A 62 -8.98 -14.20 -14.06
CA LYS A 62 -10.41 -13.88 -14.28
C LYS A 62 -10.58 -12.41 -14.65
N TYR A 63 -9.91 -11.53 -13.93
CA TYR A 63 -9.92 -10.10 -14.17
C TYR A 63 -9.29 -9.74 -15.52
N PHE A 64 -8.20 -10.41 -15.89
CA PHE A 64 -7.61 -10.22 -17.22
C PHE A 64 -8.54 -10.72 -18.34
N HIS A 65 -9.17 -11.88 -18.16
CA HIS A 65 -10.15 -12.44 -19.11
C HIS A 65 -11.36 -11.50 -19.30
N ALA A 66 -11.86 -10.92 -18.21
CA ALA A 66 -12.95 -9.96 -18.22
C ALA A 66 -12.56 -8.54 -18.68
N ASP A 67 -11.30 -8.32 -19.08
CA ASP A 67 -10.77 -7.03 -19.53
C ASP A 67 -10.89 -5.90 -18.49
N VAL A 68 -10.72 -6.22 -17.20
CA VAL A 68 -10.77 -5.25 -16.09
C VAL A 68 -9.39 -4.89 -15.53
N ILE A 69 -8.31 -5.50 -16.04
CA ILE A 69 -6.93 -5.16 -15.65
C ILE A 69 -6.51 -3.86 -16.34
N TYR A 70 -5.99 -2.92 -15.56
CA TYR A 70 -5.42 -1.68 -16.07
C TYR A 70 -4.04 -1.92 -16.69
N ASP A 71 -3.96 -1.91 -18.02
CA ASP A 71 -2.73 -2.17 -18.78
C ASP A 71 -2.54 -1.13 -19.91
N PRO A 72 -2.32 0.16 -19.58
CA PRO A 72 -2.28 1.24 -20.56
C PRO A 72 -1.11 1.09 -21.56
N GLU A 73 0.00 0.49 -21.14
CA GLU A 73 1.18 0.24 -21.99
C GLU A 73 1.12 -1.10 -22.74
N GLN A 74 0.04 -1.87 -22.56
CA GLN A 74 -0.18 -3.17 -23.20
C GLN A 74 0.91 -4.21 -22.87
N ALA A 75 1.66 -4.03 -21.78
CA ALA A 75 2.78 -4.89 -21.41
C ALA A 75 2.28 -6.25 -20.91
N ILE A 76 1.24 -6.25 -20.07
CA ILE A 76 0.60 -7.47 -19.58
C ILE A 76 -0.06 -8.19 -20.74
N SER A 77 -0.80 -7.46 -21.57
CA SER A 77 -1.51 -7.98 -22.74
C SER A 77 -0.55 -8.61 -23.73
N ARG A 78 0.59 -7.98 -24.02
CA ARG A 78 1.65 -8.57 -24.84
C ARG A 78 2.15 -9.87 -24.24
N ARG A 79 2.42 -9.90 -22.94
CA ARG A 79 2.91 -11.10 -22.27
C ARG A 79 1.90 -12.26 -22.33
N VAL A 80 0.61 -11.98 -22.14
CA VAL A 80 -0.44 -13.00 -22.25
C VAL A 80 -0.57 -13.51 -23.69
N LYS A 81 -0.51 -12.63 -24.69
CA LYS A 81 -0.48 -13.03 -26.11
C LYS A 81 0.67 -13.98 -26.42
N GLU A 82 1.87 -13.74 -25.87
CA GLU A 82 3.01 -14.64 -26.04
C GLU A 82 2.75 -16.01 -25.41
N ILE A 83 2.13 -16.04 -24.22
CA ILE A 83 1.76 -17.30 -23.56
C ILE A 83 0.75 -18.09 -24.40
N LEU A 84 -0.27 -17.41 -24.93
CA LEU A 84 -1.26 -18.00 -25.82
C LEU A 84 -0.61 -18.56 -27.10
N LEU A 85 0.28 -17.78 -27.75
CA LEU A 85 0.99 -18.23 -28.95
C LEU A 85 1.83 -19.47 -28.66
N HIS A 86 2.61 -19.48 -27.57
CA HIS A 86 3.43 -20.64 -27.23
C HIS A 86 2.60 -21.86 -26.85
N HIS A 87 1.38 -21.68 -26.35
CA HIS A 87 0.46 -22.78 -26.05
C HIS A 87 -0.10 -23.41 -27.32
N TYR A 88 -0.65 -22.60 -28.23
CA TYR A 88 -1.34 -23.09 -29.43
C TYR A 88 -0.41 -23.35 -30.63
N ALA A 89 0.73 -22.65 -30.70
CA ALA A 89 1.67 -22.69 -31.82
C ALA A 89 3.13 -22.50 -31.35
N PRO A 90 3.70 -23.44 -30.57
CA PRO A 90 5.00 -23.31 -29.89
C PRO A 90 6.22 -23.07 -30.80
N LYS A 91 6.08 -23.21 -32.12
CA LYS A 91 7.16 -23.03 -33.10
C LYS A 91 7.18 -21.64 -33.73
N LEU A 92 6.16 -20.81 -33.49
CA LEU A 92 6.06 -19.48 -34.07
C LEU A 92 6.79 -18.46 -33.19
N ASP A 93 7.49 -17.52 -33.83
CA ASP A 93 8.13 -16.39 -33.15
C ASP A 93 7.07 -15.31 -32.85
N PRO A 94 6.91 -14.85 -31.60
CA PRO A 94 6.02 -13.76 -31.27
C PRO A 94 6.23 -12.50 -32.12
N ASN A 95 7.47 -12.15 -32.46
CA ASN A 95 7.79 -10.92 -33.19
C ASN A 95 7.24 -10.91 -34.61
N ASP A 96 7.11 -12.09 -35.22
CA ASP A 96 6.66 -12.25 -36.61
C ASP A 96 5.14 -12.52 -36.71
N ASN A 97 4.45 -12.74 -35.58
CA ASN A 97 3.09 -13.28 -35.55
C ASN A 97 2.09 -12.42 -34.76
N GLN A 98 2.26 -11.09 -34.77
CA GLN A 98 1.43 -10.15 -34.00
C GLN A 98 -0.08 -10.27 -34.29
N THR A 99 -0.48 -10.35 -35.57
CA THR A 99 -1.90 -10.49 -35.94
C THR A 99 -2.51 -11.76 -35.35
N TYR A 100 -1.79 -12.88 -35.42
CA TYR A 100 -2.28 -14.15 -34.88
C TYR A 100 -2.34 -14.13 -33.35
N MET A 101 -1.39 -13.49 -32.70
CA MET A 101 -1.42 -13.22 -31.26
C MET A 101 -2.64 -12.41 -30.84
N ASP A 102 -3.03 -11.39 -31.61
CA ASP A 102 -4.24 -10.61 -31.37
C ASP A 102 -5.51 -11.46 -31.52
N GLU A 103 -5.58 -12.29 -32.57
CA GLU A 103 -6.69 -13.24 -32.77
C GLU A 103 -6.81 -14.23 -31.61
N LEU A 104 -5.69 -14.76 -31.11
CA LEU A 104 -5.68 -15.67 -29.96
C LEU A 104 -6.18 -14.98 -28.69
N LEU A 105 -5.81 -13.71 -28.45
CA LEU A 105 -6.31 -12.96 -27.30
C LEU A 105 -7.82 -12.71 -27.40
N THR A 106 -8.32 -12.34 -28.58
CA THR A 106 -9.77 -12.18 -28.80
C THR A 106 -10.51 -13.48 -28.52
N GLN A 107 -10.04 -14.61 -29.07
CA GLN A 107 -10.64 -15.93 -28.82
C GLN A 107 -10.61 -16.30 -27.33
N PHE A 108 -9.50 -16.01 -26.63
CA PHE A 108 -9.39 -16.23 -25.20
C PHE A 108 -10.47 -15.46 -24.42
N ARG A 109 -10.72 -14.19 -24.75
CA ARG A 109 -11.71 -13.33 -24.08
C ARG A 109 -13.16 -13.70 -24.42
N GLU A 110 -13.42 -14.16 -25.64
CA GLU A 110 -14.77 -14.55 -26.09
C GLU A 110 -15.20 -15.94 -25.61
N ALA A 111 -14.25 -16.81 -25.29
CA ALA A 111 -14.53 -18.14 -24.77
C ALA A 111 -15.17 -18.10 -23.38
N ALA A 112 -16.07 -19.05 -23.10
CA ALA A 112 -16.60 -19.26 -21.76
C ALA A 112 -15.45 -19.64 -20.80
N TYR A 113 -15.33 -18.92 -19.69
CA TYR A 113 -14.17 -19.04 -18.80
C TYR A 113 -14.00 -20.47 -18.26
N GLU A 114 -15.10 -21.14 -17.96
CA GLU A 114 -15.15 -22.51 -17.43
C GLU A 114 -14.70 -23.57 -18.44
N GLU A 115 -14.64 -23.23 -19.73
CA GLU A 115 -14.21 -24.13 -20.80
C GLU A 115 -12.71 -23.97 -21.13
N LEU A 116 -12.05 -22.96 -20.55
CA LEU A 116 -10.64 -22.70 -20.77
C LEU A 116 -9.74 -23.73 -20.07
N ASN A 117 -8.59 -24.01 -20.68
CA ASN A 117 -7.63 -24.97 -20.14
C ASN A 117 -7.04 -24.47 -18.80
N GLU A 118 -7.18 -25.26 -17.74
CA GLU A 118 -6.72 -24.90 -16.39
C GLU A 118 -5.21 -24.62 -16.30
N GLU A 119 -4.37 -25.40 -17.00
CA GLU A 119 -2.91 -25.19 -16.98
C GLU A 119 -2.53 -23.86 -17.67
N LEU A 120 -3.22 -23.53 -18.76
CA LEU A 120 -3.07 -22.26 -19.46
C LEU A 120 -3.54 -21.10 -18.58
N LEU A 121 -4.69 -21.23 -17.91
CA LEU A 121 -5.20 -20.25 -16.96
C LEU A 121 -4.20 -19.98 -15.84
N LEU A 122 -3.61 -21.03 -15.26
CA LEU A 122 -2.60 -20.89 -14.21
C LEU A 122 -1.34 -20.14 -14.71
N LYS A 123 -0.88 -20.44 -15.94
CA LYS A 123 0.27 -19.75 -16.55
C LYS A 123 -0.02 -18.27 -16.80
N ILE A 124 -1.20 -17.97 -17.35
CA ILE A 124 -1.64 -16.59 -17.60
C ILE A 124 -1.80 -15.85 -16.27
N GLY A 125 -2.53 -16.42 -15.31
CA GLY A 125 -2.75 -15.82 -14.00
C GLY A 125 -1.46 -15.53 -13.25
N THR A 126 -0.50 -16.46 -13.30
CA THR A 126 0.82 -16.23 -12.70
C THR A 126 1.52 -15.05 -13.36
N ALA A 127 1.50 -14.95 -14.70
CA ALA A 127 2.15 -13.86 -15.41
C ALA A 127 1.46 -12.50 -15.16
N VAL A 128 0.13 -12.47 -15.18
CA VAL A 128 -0.66 -11.27 -14.87
C VAL A 128 -0.39 -10.82 -13.44
N HIS A 129 -0.52 -11.73 -12.46
CA HIS A 129 -0.22 -11.45 -11.06
C HIS A 129 1.19 -10.90 -10.88
N ASP A 130 2.17 -11.54 -11.51
CA ASP A 130 3.56 -11.17 -11.33
C ASP A 130 3.90 -9.77 -11.84
N MET A 131 3.20 -9.32 -12.89
CA MET A 131 3.36 -8.01 -13.54
C MET A 131 2.45 -6.93 -12.95
N ASN A 132 1.33 -7.31 -12.34
CA ASN A 132 0.33 -6.38 -11.79
C ASN A 132 0.50 -6.15 -10.28
N SER A 133 1.27 -6.99 -9.59
CA SER A 133 1.43 -6.93 -8.13
C SER A 133 2.74 -6.28 -7.70
N VAL A 134 2.65 -5.34 -6.77
CA VAL A 134 3.79 -4.74 -6.07
C VAL A 134 3.99 -5.46 -4.74
N TYR A 135 5.16 -6.05 -4.53
CA TYR A 135 5.51 -6.69 -3.25
C TYR A 135 6.64 -5.96 -2.52
N THR A 136 7.52 -5.29 -3.25
CA THR A 136 8.69 -4.62 -2.70
C THR A 136 8.88 -3.25 -3.32
N LEU A 137 9.69 -2.41 -2.69
CA LEU A 137 10.04 -1.10 -3.25
C LEU A 137 10.62 -1.23 -4.68
N LYS A 138 11.31 -2.33 -4.98
CA LYS A 138 11.91 -2.56 -6.31
C LYS A 138 10.89 -2.76 -7.43
N ASP A 139 9.65 -3.12 -7.08
CA ASP A 139 8.58 -3.31 -8.04
C ASP A 139 7.92 -1.96 -8.42
N GLN A 140 8.21 -0.89 -7.68
CA GLN A 140 7.69 0.45 -7.94
C GLN A 140 8.40 1.16 -9.09
N ASN A 141 7.82 2.26 -9.57
CA ASN A 141 8.51 3.13 -10.53
C ASN A 141 9.78 3.77 -9.94
N GLU A 142 10.70 4.19 -10.82
CA GLU A 142 12.01 4.73 -10.43
C GLU A 142 11.89 5.96 -9.50
N THR A 143 10.92 6.84 -9.75
CA THR A 143 10.68 8.04 -8.93
C THR A 143 10.39 7.68 -7.48
N THR A 144 9.53 6.70 -7.25
CA THR A 144 9.16 6.21 -5.91
C THR A 144 10.35 5.53 -5.24
N GLN A 145 11.08 4.70 -5.99
CA GLN A 145 12.29 4.05 -5.49
C GLN A 145 13.34 5.06 -5.02
N VAL A 146 13.62 6.09 -5.83
CA VAL A 146 14.58 7.15 -5.49
C VAL A 146 14.12 7.93 -4.27
N PHE A 147 12.84 8.32 -4.22
CA PHE A 147 12.28 9.10 -3.12
C PHE A 147 12.44 8.41 -1.77
N VAL A 148 12.09 7.12 -1.68
CA VAL A 148 12.19 6.33 -0.45
C VAL A 148 13.66 6.04 -0.10
N ASN A 149 14.47 5.56 -1.05
CA ASN A 149 15.85 5.18 -0.77
C ASN A 149 16.73 6.38 -0.35
N SER A 150 16.52 7.56 -0.93
CA SER A 150 17.30 8.75 -0.57
C SER A 150 16.99 9.29 0.83
N ARG A 151 15.89 8.82 1.44
CA ARG A 151 15.38 9.23 2.76
C ARG A 151 15.41 8.11 3.79
N LEU A 152 15.89 6.93 3.41
CA LEU A 152 15.88 5.75 4.26
C LEU A 152 16.75 5.97 5.50
N MET A 153 16.15 5.86 6.68
CA MET A 153 16.86 5.94 7.96
C MET A 153 17.08 4.56 8.58
N PHE A 154 16.07 3.69 8.50
CA PHE A 154 16.17 2.34 9.06
C PHE A 154 15.58 1.29 8.12
N THR A 155 16.18 0.10 8.19
CA THR A 155 15.61 -1.13 7.64
C THR A 155 15.60 -2.17 8.75
N ASN A 156 14.41 -2.59 9.17
CA ASN A 156 14.26 -3.57 10.25
C ASN A 156 13.05 -4.48 9.98
N SER A 157 12.60 -5.21 10.99
CA SER A 157 11.37 -6.01 10.93
C SER A 157 10.46 -5.76 12.14
N THR A 158 10.60 -4.57 12.71
CA THR A 158 9.95 -4.18 13.96
C THR A 158 8.47 -3.92 13.73
N TRP A 159 7.64 -4.85 14.20
CA TRP A 159 6.20 -4.76 14.05
C TRP A 159 5.55 -3.97 15.20
N LEU A 160 5.10 -2.76 14.91
CA LEU A 160 4.53 -1.84 15.91
C LEU A 160 3.02 -2.00 16.10
N LEU A 161 2.34 -2.61 15.14
CA LEU A 161 0.89 -2.80 15.14
C LEU A 161 0.46 -3.80 16.23
N THR A 162 -0.81 -3.73 16.61
CA THR A 162 -1.40 -4.50 17.72
C THR A 162 -1.74 -5.94 17.34
N TYR A 163 -1.91 -6.22 16.05
CA TYR A 163 -2.18 -7.53 15.51
C TYR A 163 -0.89 -8.26 15.12
N ASP A 164 -1.03 -9.56 14.85
CA ASP A 164 0.11 -10.42 14.54
C ASP A 164 0.90 -9.94 13.32
N ARG A 165 2.23 -10.05 13.42
CA ARG A 165 3.13 -9.75 12.31
C ARG A 165 2.83 -10.72 11.15
N PRO A 166 2.57 -10.24 9.93
CA PRO A 166 2.33 -11.13 8.80
C PRO A 166 3.55 -12.00 8.48
N VAL A 167 3.28 -13.26 8.12
CA VAL A 167 4.30 -14.27 7.84
C VAL A 167 5.16 -13.94 6.61
N ASN A 168 4.60 -13.21 5.66
CA ASN A 168 5.26 -12.78 4.44
C ASN A 168 5.95 -11.40 4.57
N LEU A 169 5.93 -10.76 5.75
CA LEU A 169 6.65 -9.50 5.93
C LEU A 169 8.17 -9.74 5.95
N LYS A 170 8.87 -9.29 4.92
CA LYS A 170 10.31 -9.45 4.78
C LYS A 170 11.06 -8.42 5.61
N ASN A 171 10.78 -7.13 5.38
CA ASN A 171 11.35 -6.02 6.14
C ASN A 171 10.42 -4.80 6.09
N ILE A 172 10.75 -3.82 6.92
CA ILE A 172 10.15 -2.49 6.94
C ILE A 172 11.25 -1.48 6.65
N LEU A 173 10.96 -0.58 5.72
CA LEU A 173 11.78 0.57 5.34
C LEU A 173 11.18 1.81 6.00
N TRP A 174 11.92 2.42 6.92
CA TRP A 174 11.51 3.65 7.59
C TRP A 174 12.26 4.81 6.96
N TYR A 175 11.53 5.65 6.22
CA TYR A 175 12.10 6.77 5.47
C TYR A 175 11.60 8.11 6.02
N LYS A 176 12.51 9.08 6.11
CA LYS A 176 12.27 10.37 6.74
C LYS A 176 11.53 11.32 5.82
N VAL A 177 10.45 11.92 6.32
CA VAL A 177 9.74 13.05 5.68
C VAL A 177 9.61 14.17 6.71
N SER A 178 10.12 15.36 6.40
CA SER A 178 10.37 16.41 7.39
C SER A 178 9.50 17.64 7.20
N THR A 179 8.89 17.81 6.03
CA THR A 179 8.03 18.96 5.72
C THR A 179 6.65 18.53 5.26
N LYS A 180 5.72 19.48 5.24
CA LYS A 180 4.36 19.26 4.73
C LYS A 180 4.40 18.74 3.28
N GLU A 181 5.24 19.35 2.45
CA GLU A 181 5.42 19.00 1.04
C GLU A 181 5.97 17.58 0.88
N GLU A 182 6.93 17.18 1.72
CA GLU A 182 7.48 15.83 1.68
C GLU A 182 6.46 14.77 2.12
N ILE A 183 5.59 15.11 3.08
CA ILE A 183 4.50 14.24 3.52
C ILE A 183 3.48 14.06 2.39
N ILE A 184 3.06 15.16 1.75
CA ILE A 184 2.14 15.11 0.60
C ILE A 184 2.74 14.28 -0.53
N GLN A 185 4.02 14.51 -0.86
CA GLN A 185 4.73 13.74 -1.87
C GLN A 185 4.81 12.24 -1.52
N SER A 186 4.94 11.89 -0.25
CA SER A 186 4.89 10.50 0.21
C SER A 186 3.53 9.85 -0.07
N PHE A 187 2.42 10.56 0.19
CA PHE A 187 1.07 10.06 -0.14
C PHE A 187 0.87 9.83 -1.64
N GLU A 188 1.42 10.71 -2.48
CA GLU A 188 1.32 10.60 -3.94
C GLU A 188 2.14 9.45 -4.52
N LEU A 189 3.31 9.15 -3.94
CA LEU A 189 4.24 8.17 -4.47
C LEU A 189 4.08 6.77 -3.89
N THR A 190 3.55 6.64 -2.67
CA THR A 190 3.51 5.35 -1.97
C THR A 190 2.08 4.89 -1.70
N ASP A 191 1.45 5.44 -0.67
CA ASP A 191 0.06 5.22 -0.32
C ASP A 191 -0.40 6.37 0.60
N TRP A 192 -1.67 6.75 0.50
CA TRP A 192 -2.29 7.72 1.40
C TRP A 192 -2.79 7.07 2.69
N TRP A 193 -2.98 5.74 2.70
CA TRP A 193 -3.07 4.97 3.95
C TRP A 193 -1.70 4.88 4.59
N PHE A 194 -1.38 5.88 5.41
CA PHE A 194 -0.06 5.99 5.98
C PHE A 194 0.07 5.29 7.34
N LYS A 195 1.28 4.82 7.60
CA LYS A 195 1.77 4.45 8.92
C LYS A 195 3.06 5.22 9.13
N CYS A 196 3.16 5.98 10.22
CA CYS A 196 4.36 6.73 10.51
C CYS A 196 4.68 6.77 12.01
N VAL A 197 5.96 6.95 12.31
CA VAL A 197 6.45 7.16 13.67
C VAL A 197 7.02 8.56 13.79
N ILE A 198 6.85 9.16 14.96
CA ILE A 198 7.48 10.42 15.35
C ILE A 198 8.44 10.11 16.47
N LEU A 199 9.70 10.49 16.32
CA LEU A 199 10.77 10.13 17.24
C LEU A 199 11.87 11.18 17.29
N ASN A 200 12.59 11.22 18.40
CA ASN A 200 13.72 12.13 18.57
C ASN A 200 14.86 11.75 17.63
N ALA A 201 15.67 12.74 17.22
CA ALA A 201 16.84 12.48 16.40
C ALA A 201 17.72 11.36 17.00
N ASP A 202 18.24 10.49 16.13
CA ASP A 202 19.14 9.39 16.48
C ASP A 202 18.59 8.32 17.44
N THR A 203 17.26 8.22 17.61
CA THR A 203 16.62 7.14 18.38
C THR A 203 16.15 6.00 17.48
N PRO A 204 16.13 4.75 17.98
CA PRO A 204 15.58 3.63 17.24
C PRO A 204 14.05 3.74 17.12
N VAL A 205 13.48 3.11 16.09
CA VAL A 205 12.05 3.21 15.75
C VAL A 205 11.13 2.77 16.91
N GLU A 206 11.57 1.82 17.71
CA GLU A 206 10.86 1.28 18.88
C GLU A 206 10.64 2.31 19.99
N GLU A 207 11.47 3.36 20.04
CA GLU A 207 11.44 4.41 21.05
C GLU A 207 10.66 5.65 20.57
N TYR A 208 9.64 5.43 19.73
CA TYR A 208 8.81 6.51 19.20
C TYR A 208 8.09 7.30 20.30
N SER A 209 7.92 8.60 20.05
CA SER A 209 7.01 9.49 20.78
C SER A 209 5.56 9.22 20.41
N PHE A 210 5.30 8.98 19.11
CA PHE A 210 3.99 8.58 18.59
C PHE A 210 4.13 7.58 17.45
N PHE A 211 3.21 6.62 17.38
CA PHE A 211 2.96 5.80 16.21
C PHE A 211 1.54 6.09 15.71
N LEU A 212 1.46 6.51 14.45
CA LEU A 212 0.22 6.90 13.77
C LEU A 212 -0.09 5.86 12.69
N ASN A 213 -1.33 5.36 12.66
CA ASN A 213 -1.81 4.44 11.64
C ASN A 213 -3.18 4.91 11.12
N TYR A 214 -3.18 5.46 9.91
CA TYR A 214 -4.38 5.88 9.21
C TYR A 214 -4.87 4.77 8.28
N THR A 215 -6.09 4.30 8.50
CA THR A 215 -6.65 3.12 7.82
C THR A 215 -8.18 3.23 7.72
N GLU A 216 -8.82 2.26 7.08
CA GLU A 216 -10.28 2.20 6.93
C GLU A 216 -10.81 1.06 7.81
N GLU A 217 -11.93 1.31 8.48
CA GLU A 217 -12.69 0.30 9.20
C GLU A 217 -14.06 0.12 8.57
N HIS A 218 -14.48 -1.15 8.50
CA HIS A 218 -15.80 -1.54 8.04
C HIS A 218 -16.45 -2.39 9.12
N GLY A 219 -17.57 -1.91 9.63
CA GLY A 219 -18.35 -2.59 10.65
C GLY A 219 -19.73 -1.98 10.81
N ASP A 220 -20.61 -2.70 11.49
CA ASP A 220 -21.98 -2.22 11.74
C ASP A 220 -22.01 -0.98 12.66
N ASP A 221 -21.02 -0.85 13.55
CA ASP A 221 -20.92 0.23 14.54
C ASP A 221 -19.97 1.37 14.11
N HIS A 222 -18.97 1.08 13.26
CA HIS A 222 -17.98 2.03 12.77
C HIS A 222 -17.69 1.75 11.29
N ASP A 223 -17.90 2.74 10.42
CA ASP A 223 -17.62 2.66 8.98
C ASP A 223 -16.96 3.97 8.53
N GLY A 224 -15.74 3.88 8.02
CA GLY A 224 -14.99 5.02 7.51
C GLY A 224 -13.51 5.04 7.89
N MET A 225 -12.91 6.22 7.76
CA MET A 225 -11.48 6.40 7.99
C MET A 225 -11.18 6.55 9.49
N VAL A 226 -10.08 5.97 9.93
CA VAL A 226 -9.68 6.05 11.33
C VAL A 226 -8.20 6.33 11.45
N LEU A 227 -7.84 7.16 12.43
CA LEU A 227 -6.47 7.34 12.84
C LEU A 227 -6.26 6.73 14.22
N TYR A 228 -5.51 5.63 14.24
CA TYR A 228 -4.98 5.05 15.45
C TYR A 228 -3.75 5.80 15.93
N ILE A 229 -3.80 6.29 17.16
CA ILE A 229 -2.73 7.06 17.81
C ILE A 229 -2.19 6.25 18.98
N THR A 230 -0.96 5.77 18.86
CA THR A 230 -0.25 5.09 19.96
C THR A 230 0.81 6.02 20.53
N PRO A 231 0.58 6.70 21.66
CA PRO A 231 1.57 7.58 22.25
C PRO A 231 2.57 6.80 23.11
N GLY A 232 3.83 7.24 23.09
CA GLY A 232 4.85 6.81 24.06
C GLY A 232 4.58 7.37 25.46
N SER A 233 3.90 8.52 25.56
CA SER A 233 3.43 9.12 26.81
C SER A 233 2.00 9.66 26.68
N ASN A 234 1.11 9.15 27.52
CA ASN A 234 -0.30 9.59 27.56
C ASN A 234 -0.44 11.06 27.98
N ASP A 235 0.42 11.52 28.88
CA ASP A 235 0.33 12.88 29.41
C ASP A 235 0.74 13.88 28.32
N TYR A 236 1.84 13.59 27.61
CA TYR A 236 2.29 14.41 26.48
C TYR A 236 1.23 14.49 25.36
N PHE A 237 0.54 13.38 25.06
CA PHE A 237 -0.56 13.43 24.10
C PHE A 237 -1.67 14.38 24.56
N LYS A 238 -2.13 14.27 25.80
CA LYS A 238 -3.28 15.04 26.31
C LYS A 238 -2.98 16.51 26.53
N GLU A 239 -1.78 16.83 26.99
CA GLU A 239 -1.40 18.18 27.40
C GLU A 239 -0.92 19.02 26.21
N ASP A 240 -0.23 18.42 25.24
CA ASP A 240 0.42 19.18 24.16
C ASP A 240 -0.16 18.89 22.77
N VAL A 241 -0.44 17.62 22.43
CA VAL A 241 -0.88 17.26 21.07
C VAL A 241 -2.38 17.41 20.89
N LEU A 242 -3.18 16.93 21.84
CA LEU A 242 -4.63 16.99 21.78
C LEU A 242 -5.16 18.43 21.60
N PRO A 243 -4.64 19.46 22.30
CA PRO A 243 -5.05 20.84 22.04
C PRO A 243 -4.71 21.32 20.63
N ARG A 244 -3.58 20.90 20.05
CA ARG A 244 -3.22 21.22 18.66
C ARG A 244 -4.20 20.59 17.69
N LEU A 245 -4.57 19.32 17.90
CA LEU A 245 -5.55 18.60 17.08
C LEU A 245 -6.94 19.21 17.19
N GLN A 246 -7.38 19.58 18.40
CA GLN A 246 -8.66 20.26 18.62
C GLN A 246 -8.74 21.60 17.88
N ASN A 247 -7.65 22.36 17.83
CA ASN A 247 -7.62 23.61 17.06
C ASN A 247 -7.66 23.36 15.54
N LEU A 248 -7.07 22.27 15.07
CA LEU A 248 -7.04 21.91 13.65
C LEU A 248 -8.39 21.34 13.17
N LEU A 249 -9.03 20.53 14.00
CA LEU A 249 -10.18 19.71 13.61
C LEU A 249 -11.51 20.15 14.23
N VAL A 250 -11.50 21.08 15.21
CA VAL A 250 -12.58 21.75 15.97
C VAL A 250 -13.89 20.96 16.17
N ASP A 251 -14.60 20.65 15.10
CA ASP A 251 -15.92 20.00 15.09
C ASP A 251 -15.91 18.52 14.65
N LYS A 252 -14.74 17.96 14.26
CA LYS A 252 -14.61 16.62 13.66
C LYS A 252 -13.85 15.61 14.54
N LEU A 253 -13.58 15.95 15.78
CA LEU A 253 -12.70 15.17 16.64
C LEU A 253 -13.51 14.37 17.67
N GLU A 254 -13.77 13.10 17.37
CA GLU A 254 -14.21 12.13 18.37
C GLU A 254 -13.02 11.25 18.79
N ILE A 255 -12.66 11.30 20.07
CA ILE A 255 -11.61 10.45 20.62
C ILE A 255 -12.23 9.34 21.44
N VAL A 256 -12.06 8.11 20.95
CA VAL A 256 -12.45 6.87 21.63
C VAL A 256 -11.20 6.24 22.24
N ARG A 257 -11.34 5.55 23.38
CA ARG A 257 -10.24 4.94 24.14
C ARG A 257 -10.47 3.45 24.35
#